data_AF-A0AAW0MFD1-F1
#
_entry.id   AF-A0AAW0MFD1-F1
#
_cell.length_a   1.000
_cell.length_b   1.000
_cell.length_c   1.000
_cell.angle_alpha   90.00
_cell.angle_beta   90.00
_cell.angle_gamma   90.00
#
_symmetry.space_group_name_H-M   'P 1'
#
loop_
_entity.id
_entity.type
_entity.pdbx_description
1 polymer ?
#
loop_
_entity_poly.entity_id
_entity_poly.type
_entity_poly.pdbx_seq_one_letter_code
_entity_poly.pdbx_strand_id
1 'polypeptide(L)'
;MLLSGHTCFPHQPKHVPCLCSSATCLMCSCCPHSRNSTVTRIIYAFLLLLGTVVACVMLSPGVDQQLKRIPGFCADGAGSSLPDLQANINCKMFVGYKAVYRVCFGMSMWFLGMTVFMINIKNSRDPRAAIHNGFWFFKVATLVAVTAGAFYIPDEPFTYIWFIIGSGGAFCFILIQLILLVDFAHSWNEAWVGNMDASNSKGWYAG
;
A
#
# COMPACT_ATOMS: atom_id res chain seq x y z
N MET A 1 23.72 -46.34 -13.12
CA MET A 1 23.27 -45.64 -14.34
C MET A 1 22.53 -44.39 -13.88
N LEU A 2 23.23 -43.25 -13.99
CA LEU A 2 22.78 -41.85 -13.98
C LEU A 2 22.05 -41.26 -12.76
N LEU A 3 22.86 -40.62 -11.91
CA LEU A 3 22.51 -39.41 -11.16
C LEU A 3 22.23 -38.25 -12.13
N SER A 4 21.12 -37.52 -11.97
CA SER A 4 20.94 -36.19 -12.59
C SER A 4 21.20 -35.10 -11.56
N GLY A 5 22.48 -34.76 -11.38
CA GLY A 5 22.90 -33.47 -10.85
C GLY A 5 22.92 -32.46 -12.00
N HIS A 6 22.08 -31.42 -11.93
CA HIS A 6 22.16 -30.31 -12.86
C HIS A 6 23.24 -29.32 -12.39
N THR A 7 24.48 -29.55 -12.82
CA THR A 7 25.58 -28.58 -12.77
C THR A 7 25.44 -27.60 -13.95
N CYS A 8 25.34 -26.30 -13.69
CA CYS A 8 25.49 -25.28 -14.72
C CYS A 8 26.98 -25.02 -14.95
N PHE A 9 27.52 -25.47 -16.08
CA PHE A 9 28.91 -25.19 -16.47
C PHE A 9 29.09 -23.74 -16.97
N PRO A 10 30.21 -23.06 -16.65
CA PRO A 10 30.51 -21.71 -17.11
C PRO A 10 31.36 -21.77 -18.38
N HIS A 11 30.78 -21.50 -19.55
CA HIS A 11 31.56 -21.15 -20.73
C HIS A 11 30.70 -20.39 -21.74
N GLN A 12 30.81 -19.06 -21.74
CA GLN A 12 31.20 -18.21 -22.88
C GLN A 12 30.92 -16.73 -22.56
N PRO A 13 31.82 -15.79 -22.95
CA PRO A 13 31.82 -14.42 -22.47
C PRO A 13 31.09 -13.49 -23.45
N LYS A 14 29.86 -13.10 -23.12
CA LYS A 14 29.27 -11.85 -23.62
C LYS A 14 28.45 -11.25 -22.49
N HIS A 15 28.95 -10.17 -21.90
CA HIS A 15 28.18 -9.30 -21.02
C HIS A 15 27.03 -8.70 -21.83
N VAL A 16 25.93 -9.42 -21.95
CA VAL A 16 24.64 -8.83 -22.31
C VAL A 16 24.07 -8.32 -21.00
N PRO A 17 23.98 -6.99 -20.80
CA PRO A 17 23.29 -6.47 -19.63
C PRO A 17 21.83 -6.89 -19.72
N CYS A 18 21.41 -7.82 -18.86
CA CYS A 18 20.00 -8.06 -18.60
C CYS A 18 19.43 -6.78 -17.99
N LEU A 19 18.94 -5.87 -18.83
CA LEU A 19 18.07 -4.77 -18.39
C LEU A 19 16.76 -5.40 -17.92
N CYS A 20 16.73 -5.78 -16.64
CA CYS A 20 15.55 -6.27 -15.93
C CYS A 20 14.52 -5.15 -15.75
N SER A 21 13.85 -4.76 -16.83
CA SER A 21 12.46 -4.38 -16.72
C SER A 21 11.66 -5.67 -16.77
N SER A 22 10.91 -5.92 -15.69
CA SER A 22 10.25 -7.18 -15.28
C SER A 22 9.39 -7.96 -16.31
N ALA A 23 9.36 -7.59 -17.59
CA ALA A 23 8.57 -8.24 -18.63
C ALA A 23 9.31 -9.33 -19.45
N THR A 24 10.64 -9.38 -19.46
CA THR A 24 11.40 -10.29 -20.36
C THR A 24 12.11 -11.47 -19.67
N CYS A 25 12.02 -11.61 -18.35
CA CYS A 25 12.67 -12.72 -17.62
C CYS A 25 11.94 -14.07 -17.70
N LEU A 26 10.84 -14.19 -18.46
CA LEU A 26 10.06 -15.42 -18.58
C LEU A 26 10.79 -16.58 -19.30
N MET A 27 11.97 -16.34 -19.89
CA MET A 27 12.70 -17.34 -20.69
C MET A 27 14.08 -17.74 -20.13
N CYS A 28 14.45 -17.29 -18.92
CA CYS A 28 15.78 -17.58 -18.36
C CYS A 28 15.69 -18.50 -17.14
N SER A 29 15.94 -19.80 -17.33
CA SER A 29 15.92 -20.83 -16.27
C SER A 29 17.01 -20.69 -15.19
N CYS A 30 17.90 -19.68 -15.30
CA CYS A 30 19.02 -19.46 -14.39
C CYS A 30 18.91 -18.19 -13.52
N CYS A 31 17.73 -17.56 -13.41
CA CYS A 31 17.58 -16.40 -12.55
C CYS A 31 17.42 -16.81 -11.06
N PRO A 32 18.21 -16.24 -10.12
CA PRO A 32 18.08 -16.56 -8.71
C PRO A 32 16.72 -16.11 -8.16
N HIS A 33 15.93 -17.07 -7.67
CA HIS A 33 14.54 -16.92 -7.22
C HIS A 33 14.34 -16.12 -5.90
N SER A 34 15.37 -15.52 -5.30
CA SER A 34 15.36 -15.35 -3.84
C SER A 34 14.99 -13.96 -3.27
N ARG A 35 14.86 -12.86 -4.06
CA ARG A 35 14.58 -11.51 -3.50
C ARG A 35 13.30 -10.79 -3.95
N ASN A 36 12.53 -11.37 -4.87
CA ASN A 36 11.37 -10.67 -5.45
C ASN A 36 10.19 -10.52 -4.48
N SER A 37 9.98 -11.49 -3.57
CA SER A 37 8.83 -11.46 -2.63
C SER A 37 8.99 -10.36 -1.57
N THR A 38 10.16 -10.26 -0.93
CA THR A 38 10.43 -9.22 0.08
C THR A 38 10.38 -7.81 -0.52
N VAL A 39 10.97 -7.62 -1.71
CA VAL A 39 10.92 -6.33 -2.42
C VAL A 39 9.48 -5.94 -2.73
N THR A 40 8.66 -6.89 -3.19
CA THR A 40 7.24 -6.65 -3.48
C THR A 40 6.47 -6.21 -2.23
N ARG A 41 6.72 -6.83 -1.08
CA ARG A 41 6.12 -6.42 0.21
C ARG A 41 6.51 -5.00 0.59
N ILE A 42 7.79 -4.65 0.44
CA ILE A 42 8.30 -3.29 0.73
C ILE A 42 7.62 -2.26 -0.19
N ILE A 43 7.48 -2.56 -1.48
CA ILE A 43 6.83 -1.65 -2.43
C ILE A 43 5.35 -1.45 -2.06
N TYR A 44 4.61 -2.51 -1.71
CA TYR A 44 3.22 -2.34 -1.25
C TYR A 44 3.11 -1.51 0.03
N ALA A 45 4.03 -1.69 0.99
CA ALA A 45 4.09 -0.86 2.19
C ALA A 45 4.36 0.61 1.84
N PHE A 46 5.28 0.87 0.91
CA PHE A 46 5.57 2.22 0.42
C PHE A 46 4.37 2.85 -0.30
N LEU A 47 3.64 2.08 -1.12
CA LEU A 47 2.42 2.57 -1.79
C LEU A 47 1.33 2.92 -0.78
N LEU A 48 1.15 2.09 0.25
CA LEU A 48 0.21 2.37 1.34
C LEU A 48 0.62 3.65 2.09
N LEU A 49 1.91 3.79 2.44
CA LEU A 49 2.44 4.98 3.09
C LEU A 49 2.24 6.24 2.23
N LEU A 50 2.55 6.16 0.94
CA LEU A 50 2.37 7.27 0.00
C LEU A 50 0.90 7.70 -0.07
N GLY A 51 -0.04 6.74 -0.16
CA GLY A 51 -1.46 7.04 -0.12
C GLY A 51 -1.90 7.72 1.17
N THR A 52 -1.37 7.30 2.32
CA THR A 52 -1.62 7.96 3.61
C THR A 52 -1.07 9.39 3.62
N VAL A 53 0.15 9.63 3.10
CA VAL A 53 0.72 10.98 3.00
C VAL A 53 -0.16 11.86 2.11
N VAL A 54 -0.61 11.35 0.96
CA VAL A 54 -1.54 12.09 0.07
C VAL A 54 -2.84 12.43 0.78
N ALA A 55 -3.43 11.48 1.53
CA ALA A 55 -4.61 11.72 2.33
C ALA A 55 -4.37 12.81 3.41
N CYS A 56 -3.25 12.76 4.13
CA CYS A 56 -2.90 13.80 5.10
C CYS A 56 -2.72 15.18 4.45
N VAL A 57 -2.12 15.24 3.26
CA VAL A 57 -1.97 16.49 2.49
C VAL A 57 -3.33 17.03 2.04
N MET A 58 -4.27 16.16 1.64
CA MET A 58 -5.64 16.57 1.28
C MET A 58 -6.46 17.12 2.45
N LEU A 59 -6.08 16.79 3.69
CA LEU A 59 -6.68 17.38 4.89
C LEU A 59 -6.12 18.79 5.21
N SER A 60 -5.01 19.17 4.58
CA SER A 60 -4.38 20.48 4.80
C SER A 60 -5.14 21.60 4.08
N PRO A 61 -5.38 22.76 4.74
CA PRO A 61 -6.21 23.85 4.22
C PRO A 61 -5.68 24.55 2.95
N GLY A 62 -4.50 24.17 2.45
CA GLY A 62 -3.90 24.69 1.22
C GLY A 62 -4.42 24.04 -0.07
N VAL A 63 -4.92 22.79 -0.01
CA VAL A 63 -5.39 22.04 -1.18
C VAL A 63 -6.86 22.37 -1.52
N ASP A 64 -7.62 22.84 -0.52
CA ASP A 64 -9.05 23.15 -0.62
C ASP A 64 -9.39 24.16 -1.75
N GLN A 65 -8.48 25.08 -2.06
CA GLN A 65 -8.72 26.10 -3.09
C GLN A 65 -8.78 25.51 -4.51
N GLN A 66 -7.98 24.47 -4.78
CA GLN A 66 -7.99 23.77 -6.08
C GLN A 66 -9.17 22.80 -6.17
N LEU A 67 -9.54 22.16 -5.07
CA LEU A 67 -10.61 21.17 -5.01
C LEU A 67 -12.01 21.78 -5.14
N LYS A 68 -12.19 23.05 -4.76
CA LYS A 68 -13.43 23.82 -4.96
C LYS A 68 -13.85 24.03 -6.40
N ARG A 69 -12.91 23.90 -7.36
CA ARG A 69 -13.25 24.00 -8.80
C ARG A 69 -13.94 22.75 -9.34
N ILE A 70 -13.98 21.65 -8.59
CA ILE A 70 -14.61 20.41 -9.04
C ILE A 70 -16.12 20.48 -8.73
N PRO A 71 -17.00 20.42 -9.75
CA PRO A 71 -18.44 20.42 -9.54
C PRO A 71 -18.85 19.18 -8.71
N GLY A 72 -19.60 19.38 -7.62
CA GLY A 72 -20.08 18.32 -6.73
C GLY A 72 -19.48 18.30 -5.31
N PHE A 73 -18.54 19.19 -4.98
CA PHE A 73 -17.93 19.26 -3.63
C PHE A 73 -18.53 20.34 -2.71
N CYS A 74 -18.96 21.49 -3.27
CA CYS A 74 -19.61 22.60 -2.53
C CYS A 74 -21.01 22.98 -3.04
N ALA A 75 -21.57 22.26 -4.01
CA ALA A 75 -22.83 22.65 -4.67
C ALA A 75 -24.06 22.52 -3.77
N ASP A 76 -24.01 21.69 -2.72
CA ASP A 76 -25.17 21.41 -1.85
C ASP A 76 -25.37 22.44 -0.72
N GLY A 77 -24.48 23.44 -0.59
CA GLY A 77 -24.56 24.49 0.44
C GLY A 77 -25.25 25.78 -0.01
N ALA A 78 -25.53 25.94 -1.31
CA ALA A 78 -26.04 27.18 -1.91
C ALA A 78 -27.50 27.52 -1.55
N GLY A 79 -28.16 26.71 -0.72
CA GLY A 79 -29.50 26.99 -0.19
C GLY A 79 -29.53 27.54 1.25
N SER A 80 -28.37 27.73 1.90
CA SER A 80 -28.34 28.16 3.31
C SER A 80 -28.00 29.64 3.44
N SER A 81 -28.95 30.41 3.97
CA SER A 81 -28.89 31.82 4.34
C SER A 81 -27.99 32.08 5.55
N LEU A 82 -26.74 31.61 5.49
CA LEU A 82 -25.72 31.80 6.51
C LEU A 82 -24.67 32.82 6.04
N PRO A 83 -24.04 33.59 6.95
CA PRO A 83 -23.00 34.54 6.59
C PRO A 83 -21.90 33.80 5.80
N ASP A 84 -21.61 34.34 4.61
CA ASP A 84 -20.75 33.77 3.55
C ASP A 84 -19.43 33.16 4.08
N LEU A 85 -18.87 33.73 5.15
CA LEU A 85 -17.67 33.26 5.81
C LEU A 85 -17.85 31.90 6.51
N GLN A 86 -18.96 31.68 7.22
CA GLN A 86 -19.23 30.45 7.97
C GLN A 86 -19.59 29.29 7.04
N ALA A 87 -20.38 29.56 5.98
CA ALA A 87 -20.69 28.59 4.94
C ALA A 87 -19.42 28.14 4.18
N ASN A 88 -18.51 29.08 3.91
CA ASN A 88 -17.24 28.81 3.23
C ASN A 88 -16.27 27.96 4.09
N ILE A 89 -16.20 28.20 5.40
CA ILE A 89 -15.38 27.40 6.33
C ILE A 89 -15.94 25.98 6.46
N ASN A 90 -17.26 25.84 6.63
CA ASN A 90 -17.90 24.52 6.69
C ASN A 90 -17.72 23.75 5.38
N CYS A 91 -17.78 24.42 4.22
CA CYS A 91 -17.54 23.75 2.95
C CYS A 91 -16.08 23.28 2.81
N LYS A 92 -15.09 24.09 3.16
CA LYS A 92 -13.68 23.69 3.09
C LYS A 92 -13.41 22.42 3.89
N MET A 93 -13.89 22.38 5.14
CA MET A 93 -13.74 21.22 6.01
C MET A 93 -14.39 19.97 5.40
N PHE A 94 -15.62 20.09 4.93
CA PHE A 94 -16.36 18.97 4.32
C PHE A 94 -15.69 18.44 3.05
N VAL A 95 -15.14 19.33 2.22
CA VAL A 95 -14.45 19.00 0.97
C VAL A 95 -13.16 18.21 1.22
N GLY A 96 -12.34 18.61 2.20
CA GLY A 96 -11.11 17.91 2.57
C GLY A 96 -11.40 16.48 3.05
N TYR A 97 -12.33 16.31 4.00
CA TYR A 97 -12.71 14.98 4.49
C TYR A 97 -13.31 14.08 3.40
N LYS A 98 -14.15 14.65 2.52
CA LYS A 98 -14.71 13.92 1.37
C LYS A 98 -13.61 13.45 0.41
N ALA A 99 -12.61 14.29 0.13
CA ALA A 99 -11.49 13.94 -0.73
C ALA A 99 -10.64 12.81 -0.15
N VAL A 100 -10.30 12.91 1.14
CA VAL A 100 -9.61 11.86 1.89
C VAL A 100 -10.38 10.55 1.80
N TYR A 101 -11.70 10.61 1.99
CA TYR A 101 -12.56 9.44 1.90
C TYR A 101 -12.50 8.75 0.53
N ARG A 102 -12.54 9.52 -0.58
CA ARG A 102 -12.42 8.98 -1.95
C ARG A 102 -11.05 8.34 -2.21
N VAL A 103 -9.97 8.97 -1.73
CA VAL A 103 -8.62 8.41 -1.86
C VAL A 103 -8.48 7.11 -1.07
N CYS A 104 -8.91 7.11 0.19
CA CYS A 104 -8.88 5.93 1.04
C CYS A 104 -9.75 4.79 0.48
N PHE A 105 -10.91 5.11 -0.08
CA PHE A 105 -11.75 4.15 -0.77
C PHE A 105 -11.04 3.54 -1.99
N GLY A 106 -10.45 4.37 -2.86
CA GLY A 106 -9.73 3.89 -4.04
C GLY A 106 -8.54 2.98 -3.69
N MET A 107 -7.75 3.39 -2.70
CA MET A 107 -6.67 2.57 -2.14
C MET A 107 -7.21 1.24 -1.60
N SER A 108 -8.28 1.26 -0.81
CA SER A 108 -8.88 0.06 -0.22
C SER A 108 -9.38 -0.91 -1.28
N MET A 109 -10.09 -0.42 -2.30
CA MET A 109 -10.57 -1.22 -3.42
C MET A 109 -9.44 -1.85 -4.22
N TRP A 110 -8.36 -1.10 -4.46
CA TRP A 110 -7.17 -1.62 -5.13
C TRP A 110 -6.55 -2.78 -4.34
N PHE A 111 -6.30 -2.60 -3.04
CA PHE A 111 -5.73 -3.64 -2.20
C PHE A 111 -6.65 -4.85 -2.04
N LEU A 112 -7.96 -4.65 -1.86
CA LEU A 112 -8.94 -5.73 -1.83
C LEU A 112 -8.98 -6.50 -3.15
N GLY A 113 -8.97 -5.81 -4.29
CA GLY A 113 -8.89 -6.43 -5.60
C GLY A 113 -7.64 -7.27 -5.77
N MET A 114 -6.49 -6.79 -5.30
CA MET A 114 -5.24 -7.55 -5.30
C MET A 114 -5.30 -8.77 -4.36
N THR A 115 -5.98 -8.67 -3.22
CA THR A 115 -6.25 -9.82 -2.34
C THR A 115 -7.08 -10.88 -3.08
N VAL A 116 -8.19 -10.49 -3.70
CA VAL A 116 -9.06 -11.41 -4.47
C VAL A 116 -8.30 -12.06 -5.62
N PHE A 117 -7.48 -11.30 -6.34
CA PHE A 117 -6.64 -11.81 -7.43
C PHE A 117 -5.62 -12.88 -6.95
N MET A 118 -5.18 -12.80 -5.69
CA MET A 118 -4.23 -13.73 -5.08
C MET A 118 -4.87 -14.95 -4.40
N ILE A 119 -6.22 -15.04 -4.35
CA ILE A 119 -6.89 -16.20 -3.74
C ILE A 119 -6.54 -17.48 -4.52
N ASN A 120 -6.23 -18.55 -3.78
CA ASN A 120 -5.94 -19.90 -4.30
C ASN A 120 -4.63 -20.02 -5.10
N ILE A 121 -3.65 -19.14 -4.87
CA ILE A 121 -2.28 -19.36 -5.33
C ILE A 121 -1.59 -20.28 -4.32
N LYS A 122 -1.28 -21.49 -4.75
CA LYS A 122 -0.62 -22.51 -3.90
C LYS A 122 0.87 -22.62 -4.17
N ASN A 123 1.31 -22.21 -5.36
CA ASN A 123 2.70 -22.38 -5.77
C ASN A 123 3.28 -21.12 -6.41
N SER A 124 4.56 -20.85 -6.16
CA SER A 124 5.25 -19.67 -6.70
C SER A 124 5.48 -19.73 -8.21
N ARG A 125 5.23 -20.89 -8.84
CA ARG A 125 5.29 -21.09 -10.30
C ARG A 125 4.00 -20.70 -11.02
N ASP A 126 2.93 -20.38 -10.28
CA ASP A 126 1.68 -19.96 -10.90
C ASP A 126 1.88 -18.62 -11.63
N PRO A 127 1.36 -18.43 -12.85
CA PRO A 127 1.55 -17.20 -13.62
C PRO A 127 1.03 -15.96 -12.87
N ARG A 128 0.05 -16.14 -11.99
CA ARG A 128 -0.47 -15.11 -11.10
C ARG A 128 0.57 -14.62 -10.09
N ALA A 129 1.44 -15.49 -9.57
CA ALA A 129 2.53 -15.11 -8.67
C ALA A 129 3.58 -14.26 -9.40
N ALA A 130 3.83 -14.52 -10.70
CA ALA A 130 4.67 -13.66 -11.53
C ALA A 130 4.06 -12.26 -11.71
N ILE A 131 2.74 -12.18 -11.92
CA ILE A 131 2.02 -10.89 -11.96
C ILE A 131 2.10 -10.18 -10.61
N HIS A 132 1.98 -10.88 -9.48
CA HIS A 132 2.07 -10.28 -8.15
C HIS A 132 3.43 -9.63 -7.86
N ASN A 133 4.51 -10.27 -8.30
CA ASN A 133 5.87 -9.79 -8.06
C ASN A 133 6.39 -8.84 -9.16
N GLY A 134 5.74 -8.80 -10.32
CA GLY A 134 6.13 -8.01 -11.49
C GLY A 134 5.10 -6.96 -11.93
N PHE A 135 5.24 -6.44 -13.16
CA PHE A 135 4.29 -5.54 -13.82
C PHE A 135 3.85 -4.31 -13.00
N TRP A 136 4.80 -3.65 -12.34
CA TRP A 136 4.54 -2.51 -11.45
C TRP A 136 3.88 -1.30 -12.12
N PHE A 137 4.26 -1.00 -13.36
CA PHE A 137 3.68 0.13 -14.09
C PHE A 137 2.16 0.02 -14.21
N PHE A 138 1.66 -1.13 -14.69
CA PHE A 138 0.23 -1.37 -14.83
C PHE A 138 -0.50 -1.35 -13.48
N LYS A 139 0.13 -1.85 -12.42
CA LYS A 139 -0.45 -1.80 -11.07
C LYS A 139 -0.63 -0.38 -10.56
N VAL A 140 0.41 0.44 -10.66
CA VAL A 140 0.34 1.84 -10.24
C VAL A 140 -0.65 2.61 -11.10
N ALA A 141 -0.69 2.37 -12.41
CA ALA A 141 -1.67 2.98 -13.30
C ALA A 141 -3.11 2.63 -12.90
N THR A 142 -3.41 1.36 -12.62
CA THR A 142 -4.75 0.95 -12.16
C THR A 142 -5.08 1.51 -10.78
N LEU A 143 -4.11 1.58 -9.86
CA LEU A 143 -4.30 2.23 -8.57
C LEU A 143 -4.70 3.70 -8.73
N VAL A 144 -3.97 4.46 -9.55
CA VAL A 144 -4.29 5.86 -9.83
C VAL A 144 -5.65 5.99 -10.51
N ALA A 145 -5.97 5.11 -11.46
CA ALA A 145 -7.24 5.12 -12.17
C ALA A 145 -8.44 4.82 -11.25
N VAL A 146 -8.34 3.83 -10.36
CA VAL A 146 -9.39 3.51 -9.38
C VAL A 146 -9.57 4.66 -8.39
N THR A 147 -8.47 5.24 -7.90
CA THR A 147 -8.53 6.39 -7.00
C THR A 147 -9.11 7.63 -7.68
N ALA A 148 -8.77 7.92 -8.93
CA ALA A 148 -9.39 9.01 -9.70
C ALA A 148 -10.87 8.73 -9.99
N GLY A 149 -11.20 7.48 -10.34
CA GLY A 149 -12.57 7.01 -10.57
C GLY A 149 -13.48 7.21 -9.36
N ALA A 150 -12.94 7.07 -8.14
CA ALA A 150 -13.69 7.26 -6.91
C ALA A 150 -14.31 8.66 -6.77
N PHE A 151 -13.72 9.70 -7.38
CA PHE A 151 -14.23 11.07 -7.34
C PHE A 151 -15.51 11.26 -8.16
N TYR A 152 -15.82 10.35 -9.08
CA TYR A 152 -17.03 10.43 -9.92
C TYR A 152 -18.24 9.74 -9.29
N ILE A 153 -18.06 9.03 -8.16
CA ILE A 153 -19.14 8.31 -7.47
C ILE A 153 -19.92 9.34 -6.61
N PRO A 154 -21.27 9.36 -6.63
CA PRO A 154 -22.08 10.24 -5.79
C PRO A 154 -21.95 9.91 -4.28
N ASP A 155 -22.34 10.82 -3.38
CA ASP A 155 -22.07 10.67 -1.93
C ASP A 155 -23.01 9.73 -1.20
N GLU A 156 -24.32 9.87 -1.38
CA GLU A 156 -25.32 9.02 -0.71
C GLU A 156 -25.97 8.08 -1.72
N PRO A 157 -26.17 6.78 -1.38
CA PRO A 157 -25.96 6.09 -0.09
C PRO A 157 -24.54 5.49 0.11
N PHE A 158 -23.63 5.78 -0.81
CA PHE A 158 -22.32 5.14 -0.88
C PHE A 158 -21.44 5.39 0.36
N THR A 159 -21.40 6.63 0.85
CA THR A 159 -20.52 7.06 1.94
C THR A 159 -20.91 6.42 3.27
N TYR A 160 -22.21 6.31 3.55
CA TYR A 160 -22.66 5.64 4.77
C TYR A 160 -22.25 4.16 4.82
N ILE A 161 -22.51 3.40 3.75
CA ILE A 161 -22.20 1.96 3.70
C ILE A 161 -20.69 1.73 3.88
N TRP A 162 -19.88 2.48 3.13
CA TRP A 162 -18.44 2.33 3.19
C TRP A 162 -17.84 2.83 4.50
N PHE A 163 -18.51 3.76 5.21
CA PHE A 163 -18.09 4.17 6.55
C PHE A 163 -18.21 3.02 7.54
N ILE A 164 -19.29 2.24 7.49
CA ILE A 164 -19.48 1.07 8.34
C ILE A 164 -18.43 0.00 8.03
N ILE A 165 -18.23 -0.33 6.75
CA ILE A 165 -17.22 -1.31 6.31
C ILE A 165 -15.81 -0.85 6.73
N GLY A 166 -15.48 0.42 6.48
CA GLY A 166 -14.19 1.02 6.81
C GLY A 166 -13.94 1.03 8.32
N SER A 167 -14.95 1.33 9.13
CA SER A 167 -14.84 1.29 10.60
C SER A 167 -14.56 -0.11 11.12
N GLY A 168 -15.24 -1.13 10.58
CA GLY A 168 -14.93 -2.52 10.90
C GLY A 168 -13.51 -2.93 10.50
N GLY A 169 -13.06 -2.51 9.31
CA GLY A 169 -11.68 -2.73 8.86
C GLY A 169 -10.64 -2.06 9.74
N ALA A 170 -10.88 -0.81 10.16
CA ALA A 170 -10.00 -0.06 11.04
C ALA A 170 -9.85 -0.73 12.42
N PHE A 171 -10.96 -1.23 12.98
CA PHE A 171 -10.94 -1.99 14.24
C PHE A 171 -10.04 -3.23 14.12
N CYS A 172 -10.21 -4.04 13.08
CA CYS A 172 -9.36 -5.21 12.83
C CYS A 172 -7.89 -4.82 12.63
N PHE A 173 -7.62 -3.73 11.91
CA PHE A 173 -6.26 -3.25 11.66
C PHE A 173 -5.54 -2.85 12.96
N ILE A 174 -6.23 -2.18 13.88
CA ILE A 174 -5.67 -1.81 15.20
C ILE A 174 -5.31 -3.07 16.00
N LEU A 175 -6.16 -4.11 15.99
CA LEU A 175 -5.87 -5.37 16.68
C LEU A 175 -4.63 -6.06 16.11
N ILE A 176 -4.49 -6.10 14.78
CA ILE A 176 -3.30 -6.69 14.13
C ILE A 176 -2.04 -5.88 14.47
N GLN A 177 -2.11 -4.55 14.42
CA GLN A 177 -0.98 -3.69 14.81
C GLN A 177 -0.56 -3.91 16.26
N LEU A 178 -1.51 -4.07 17.17
CA LEU A 178 -1.24 -4.35 18.58
C LEU A 178 -0.45 -5.65 18.74
N ILE A 179 -0.89 -6.73 18.09
CA ILE A 179 -0.20 -8.03 18.14
C ILE A 179 1.23 -7.90 17.59
N LEU A 180 1.39 -7.26 16.42
CA LEU A 180 2.70 -7.06 15.81
C LEU A 180 3.65 -6.22 16.69
N LEU A 181 3.13 -5.23 17.42
CA LEU A 181 3.93 -4.41 18.33
C LEU A 181 4.40 -5.24 19.53
N VAL A 182 3.52 -6.05 20.12
CA VAL A 182 3.86 -6.96 21.21
C VAL A 182 4.93 -7.97 20.77
N ASP A 183 4.75 -8.60 19.61
CA ASP A 183 5.73 -9.54 19.04
C ASP A 183 7.09 -8.86 18.77
N PHE A 184 7.06 -7.64 18.25
CA PHE A 184 8.26 -6.83 18.04
C PHE A 184 8.95 -6.49 19.36
N ALA A 185 8.20 -6.11 20.40
CA ALA A 185 8.74 -5.79 21.72
C ALA A 185 9.41 -7.01 22.37
N HIS A 186 8.79 -8.19 22.28
CA HIS A 186 9.39 -9.43 22.78
C HIS A 186 10.66 -9.80 22.01
N SER A 187 10.61 -9.77 20.68
CA SER A 187 11.78 -10.08 19.84
C SER A 187 12.93 -9.11 20.10
N TRP A 188 12.64 -7.83 20.31
CA TRP A 188 13.63 -6.81 20.65
C TRP A 188 14.22 -7.05 22.04
N ASN A 189 13.39 -7.38 23.03
CA ASN A 189 13.84 -7.69 24.38
C ASN A 189 14.74 -8.92 24.43
N GLU A 190 14.37 -10.00 23.73
CA GLU A 190 15.20 -11.22 23.64
C GLU A 190 16.54 -10.94 22.95
N ALA A 191 16.54 -10.15 21.88
CA ALA A 191 17.76 -9.74 21.21
C ALA A 191 18.64 -8.87 22.12
N TRP A 192 18.04 -7.98 22.91
CA TRP A 192 18.76 -7.14 23.86
C TRP A 192 19.38 -7.97 24.99
N VAL A 193 18.58 -8.79 25.69
CA VAL A 193 19.04 -9.67 26.79
C VAL A 193 20.09 -10.67 26.29
N GLY A 194 19.88 -11.29 25.11
CA GLY A 194 20.87 -12.20 24.54
C GLY A 194 22.22 -11.53 24.26
N ASN A 195 22.21 -10.28 23.79
CA ASN A 195 23.43 -9.50 23.60
C ASN A 195 24.08 -9.07 24.93
N MET A 196 23.29 -8.86 26.00
CA MET A 196 23.80 -8.62 27.35
C MET A 196 24.53 -9.85 27.90
N ASP A 197 23.95 -11.02 27.75
CA ASP A 197 24.55 -12.26 28.25
C ASP A 197 25.82 -12.65 27.47
N ALA A 198 25.85 -12.37 26.16
CA ALA A 198 27.01 -12.61 25.30
C ALA A 198 28.13 -11.57 25.46
N SER A 199 27.77 -10.31 25.77
CA SER A 199 28.71 -9.22 26.00
C SER A 199 28.82 -8.96 27.50
N ASN A 200 29.86 -9.48 28.14
CA ASN A 200 30.23 -9.19 29.55
C ASN A 200 30.64 -7.69 29.78
N SER A 201 30.17 -6.78 28.93
CA SER A 201 30.45 -5.35 28.97
C SER A 201 29.35 -4.62 29.74
N LYS A 202 29.75 -3.81 30.72
CA LYS A 202 28.85 -3.06 31.60
C LYS A 202 28.02 -1.97 30.88
N GLY A 203 28.17 -1.80 29.57
CA GLY A 203 27.51 -0.75 28.78
C GLY A 203 26.00 -0.95 28.60
N TRP A 204 25.52 -2.19 28.71
CA TRP A 204 24.10 -2.51 28.59
C TRP A 204 23.29 -2.33 29.88
N TYR A 205 23.95 -2.01 31.00
CA TYR A 205 23.29 -1.72 32.29
C TYR A 205 22.85 -0.24 32.42
N ALA A 206 23.18 0.61 31.45
CA ALA A 206 22.80 2.02 31.41
C ALA A 206 21.79 2.25 30.29
N GLY A 207 20.59 1.69 30.46
CA GLY A 207 19.41 1.87 29.61
C GLY A 207 18.17 1.56 30.42
#